data_AF-A0A3A5A976-F1
#
_entry.id   AF-A0A3A5A976-F1
#
_cell.length_a   1.000
_cell.length_b   1.000
_cell.length_c   1.000
_cell.angle_alpha   90.00
_cell.angle_beta   90.00
_cell.angle_gamma   90.00
#
_symmetry.space_group_name_H-M   'P 1'
#
loop_
_entity.id
_entity.type
_entity.pdbx_description
1 polymer ?
#
loop_
_entity_poly.entity_id
_entity_poly.type
_entity_poly.pdbx_seq_one_letter_code
_entity_poly.pdbx_strand_id
1 'polypeptide(L)'
;MVSAQGRSPEGNRPEFHLESLLVEIAADGGCDQSGYGLNRNHSLLRLFAPGPLCLVLCLLFLLVGLWPFEFFPENKVAWTQDPRGLRFRGGNQGFDHEAGGIVFTPRPLLAIGGSGSFSLEVKLRCNQEPRNSVPGILVFCDEEKRPALFLGQWKSSLIIRRINKSVRTTKKWKEASLHGGLPEGNTRLITIVSDRSGSLLYVDGRLEKRFPLLSLVPESGSLEGHLLLLGNTPDATNGWTGDILGVALYNRVLGEEEVKENHLSWNLNREGESGERKGLILRYTFQEVSGDKVEDSTGRGNDLLIPPHARFKSRVLAPLEVVGVSRNHLIKDVLINILGFVPLGFFLCLLLARRTQLVVPAIAAVATLGGAAVSLFIELVQSQIPVRTSSAADLMSNALGTFLGSLIFILLLLTRPTLLFKELRHE
;
A
#
# COMPACT_ATOMS: atom_id res chain seq x y z
N MET A 1 55.52 42.74 58.10
CA MET A 1 54.74 42.55 59.34
C MET A 1 53.27 42.82 59.01
N VAL A 2 52.41 41.80 59.18
CA VAL A 2 50.92 41.85 59.32
C VAL A 2 50.12 42.36 58.09
N SER A 3 49.39 41.56 57.29
CA SER A 3 48.21 40.66 57.45
C SER A 3 46.83 41.34 57.56
N ALA A 4 45.86 40.70 56.88
CA ALA A 4 44.38 40.83 56.87
C ALA A 4 43.79 41.88 55.90
N GLN A 5 42.75 41.62 55.08
CA GLN A 5 41.77 40.53 55.01
C GLN A 5 41.05 40.58 53.64
N GLY A 6 40.59 39.44 53.12
CA GLY A 6 40.03 39.29 51.77
C GLY A 6 38.58 39.74 51.58
N ARG A 7 38.20 39.90 50.30
CA ARG A 7 36.85 39.76 49.74
C ARG A 7 36.98 39.37 48.26
N SER A 8 36.35 38.25 47.88
CA SER A 8 36.15 37.82 46.49
C SER A 8 34.89 38.50 45.92
N PRO A 9 34.86 38.92 44.64
CA PRO A 9 33.63 39.31 43.96
C PRO A 9 33.00 38.09 43.28
N GLU A 10 31.82 37.69 43.75
CA GLU A 10 30.97 36.71 43.06
C GLU A 10 30.47 37.27 41.72
N GLY A 11 30.49 36.39 40.71
CA GLY A 11 30.14 36.70 39.33
C GLY A 11 28.64 36.79 39.10
N ASN A 12 28.26 37.77 38.29
CA ASN A 12 26.91 37.96 37.80
C ASN A 12 26.73 37.10 36.53
N ARG A 13 26.03 35.97 36.62
CA ARG A 13 25.48 35.25 35.45
C ARG A 13 23.99 35.59 35.34
N PRO A 14 23.46 35.96 34.17
CA PRO A 14 22.04 36.18 34.00
C PRO A 14 21.32 34.83 33.91
N GLU A 15 20.62 34.43 34.97
CA GLU A 15 19.60 33.39 34.89
C GLU A 15 18.37 33.96 34.19
N PHE A 16 18.15 33.53 32.95
CA PHE A 16 16.93 33.81 32.19
C PHE A 16 15.75 33.04 32.81
N HIS A 17 14.89 33.72 33.55
CA HIS A 17 13.63 33.16 34.05
C HIS A 17 12.56 33.14 32.95
N LEU A 18 12.46 32.01 32.25
CA LEU A 18 11.33 31.70 31.35
C LEU A 18 10.00 31.53 32.10
N GLU A 19 10.05 31.15 33.38
CA GLU A 19 8.83 30.92 34.18
C GLU A 19 8.15 32.22 34.62
N SER A 20 8.90 33.29 34.93
CA SER A 20 8.31 34.57 35.33
C SER A 20 7.56 35.26 34.18
N LEU A 21 8.06 35.11 32.95
CA LEU A 21 7.45 35.64 31.72
C LEU A 21 6.12 34.96 31.35
N LEU A 22 5.87 33.74 31.80
CA LEU A 22 4.62 33.02 31.55
C LEU A 22 3.59 33.26 32.67
N VAL A 23 4.02 33.48 33.91
CA VAL A 23 3.12 33.86 35.02
C VAL A 23 2.43 35.20 34.75
N GLU A 24 3.10 36.14 34.07
CA GLU A 24 2.48 37.39 33.59
C GLU A 24 1.34 37.18 32.58
N ILE A 25 1.34 36.07 31.83
CA ILE A 25 0.26 35.70 30.89
C ILE A 25 -0.98 35.19 31.65
N ALA A 26 -0.78 34.58 32.82
CA ALA A 26 -1.86 34.00 33.62
C ALA A 26 -2.60 35.03 34.49
N ALA A 27 -1.92 36.10 34.91
CA ALA A 27 -2.43 37.04 35.89
C ALA A 27 -3.37 38.13 35.31
N ASP A 28 -3.30 38.41 34.01
CA ASP A 28 -3.97 39.58 33.39
C ASP A 28 -5.28 39.24 32.65
N GLY A 29 -5.77 37.99 32.76
CA GLY A 29 -7.01 37.52 32.13
C GLY A 29 -8.31 37.97 32.82
N GLY A 30 -8.27 39.02 33.64
CA GLY A 30 -9.40 39.48 34.45
C GLY A 30 -9.77 40.94 34.17
N CYS A 31 -11.00 41.14 33.67
CA CYS A 31 -11.75 42.39 33.57
C CYS A 31 -11.42 43.35 32.40
N ASP A 32 -12.28 43.37 31.39
CA ASP A 32 -13.13 44.56 31.17
C ASP A 32 -14.35 44.25 30.29
N GLN A 33 -15.55 44.51 30.81
CA GLN A 33 -16.80 44.52 30.06
C GLN A 33 -17.21 45.98 29.81
N SER A 34 -17.09 46.48 28.58
CA SER A 34 -18.02 47.47 28.02
C SER A 34 -17.75 47.72 26.53
N GLY A 35 -18.81 47.93 25.75
CA GLY A 35 -18.69 48.52 24.41
C GLY A 35 -19.49 47.82 23.31
N TYR A 36 -20.79 48.12 23.25
CA TYR A 36 -21.64 47.85 22.09
C TYR A 36 -21.11 48.55 20.82
N GLY A 37 -21.04 47.81 19.71
CA GLY A 37 -21.15 48.35 18.35
C GLY A 37 -19.86 48.43 17.54
N LEU A 38 -19.51 47.34 16.85
CA LEU A 38 -18.65 47.17 15.66
C LEU A 38 -18.47 45.63 15.56
N ASN A 39 -18.55 44.89 14.45
CA ASN A 39 -18.05 45.13 13.12
C ASN A 39 -18.32 43.81 12.34
N ARG A 40 -18.95 43.85 11.17
CA ARG A 40 -19.06 42.67 10.27
C ARG A 40 -17.67 42.17 9.80
N ASN A 41 -16.62 42.96 10.05
CA ASN A 41 -15.21 42.66 9.79
C ASN A 41 -14.51 41.87 10.93
N HIS A 42 -15.01 41.87 12.18
CA HIS A 42 -14.39 41.09 13.27
C HIS A 42 -14.63 39.59 13.14
N SER A 43 -15.74 39.18 12.53
CA SER A 43 -16.03 37.77 12.26
C SER A 43 -15.03 37.12 11.30
N LEU A 44 -14.48 37.88 10.34
CA LEU A 44 -13.46 37.37 9.41
C LEU A 44 -12.08 37.29 10.06
N LEU A 45 -11.73 38.23 10.94
CA LEU A 45 -10.47 38.21 11.68
C LEU A 45 -10.37 37.00 12.64
N ARG A 46 -11.50 36.55 13.21
CA ARG A 46 -11.56 35.32 14.03
C ARG A 46 -11.15 34.06 13.27
N LEU A 47 -11.26 34.03 11.94
CA LEU A 47 -10.80 32.88 11.12
C LEU A 47 -9.28 32.72 11.10
N PHE A 48 -8.53 33.78 11.42
CA PHE A 48 -7.07 33.74 11.53
C PHE A 48 -6.59 33.46 12.96
N ALA A 49 -7.50 33.18 13.90
CA ALA A 49 -7.13 32.72 15.22
C ALA A 49 -6.46 31.32 15.15
N PRO A 50 -5.56 30.98 16.08
CA PRO A 50 -4.81 29.71 16.04
C PRO A 50 -5.71 28.47 16.02
N GLY A 51 -6.84 28.50 16.71
CA GLY A 51 -7.80 27.38 16.75
C GLY A 51 -8.40 27.05 15.38
N PRO A 52 -9.08 27.99 14.72
CA PRO A 52 -9.56 27.82 13.34
C PRO A 52 -8.47 27.43 12.35
N LEU A 53 -7.25 27.99 12.45
CA LEU A 53 -6.15 27.62 11.57
C LEU A 53 -5.72 26.15 11.77
N CYS A 54 -5.60 25.68 13.01
CA CYS A 54 -5.36 24.27 13.30
C CYS A 54 -6.48 23.38 12.73
N LEU A 55 -7.74 23.78 12.89
CA LEU A 55 -8.87 23.03 12.35
C LEU A 55 -8.81 22.94 10.82
N VAL A 56 -8.55 24.05 10.14
CA VAL A 56 -8.42 24.09 8.67
C VAL A 56 -7.26 23.20 8.22
N LEU A 57 -6.10 23.26 8.87
CA LEU A 57 -4.96 22.39 8.56
C LEU A 57 -5.32 20.91 8.74
N CYS A 58 -5.95 20.53 9.86
CA CYS A 58 -6.41 19.15 10.08
C CYS A 58 -7.39 18.69 9.00
N LEU A 59 -8.36 19.53 8.63
CA LEU A 59 -9.30 19.23 7.56
C LEU A 59 -8.61 19.07 6.21
N LEU A 60 -7.62 19.93 5.89
CA LEU A 60 -6.83 19.80 4.67
C LEU A 60 -6.02 18.49 4.65
N PHE A 61 -5.41 18.09 5.76
CA PHE A 61 -4.70 16.81 5.84
C PHE A 61 -5.64 15.62 5.67
N LEU A 62 -6.84 15.67 6.26
CA LEU A 62 -7.86 14.64 6.03
C LEU A 62 -8.30 14.62 4.56
N LEU A 63 -8.54 15.79 3.95
CA LEU A 63 -8.94 15.88 2.55
C LEU A 63 -7.90 15.31 1.59
N VAL A 64 -6.64 15.67 1.78
CA VAL A 64 -5.53 15.21 0.93
C VAL A 64 -5.18 13.75 1.23
N GLY A 65 -5.11 13.39 2.51
CA GLY A 65 -4.74 12.03 2.94
C GLY A 65 -5.80 10.99 2.58
N LEU A 66 -7.09 11.33 2.67
CA LEU A 66 -8.17 10.38 2.42
C LEU A 66 -8.66 10.37 0.97
N TRP A 67 -8.23 11.31 0.13
CA TRP A 67 -8.48 11.26 -1.31
C TRP A 67 -8.02 9.91 -1.90
N PRO A 68 -8.75 9.25 -2.80
CA PRO A 68 -10.00 9.69 -3.47
C PRO A 68 -11.30 9.41 -2.69
N PHE A 69 -11.23 9.02 -1.42
CA PHE A 69 -12.40 8.62 -0.61
C PHE A 69 -13.12 7.35 -1.10
N GLU A 70 -12.47 6.54 -1.93
CA GLU A 70 -13.02 5.29 -2.45
C GLU A 70 -12.75 4.12 -1.50
N PHE A 71 -13.52 4.03 -0.41
CA PHE A 71 -13.40 2.93 0.56
C PHE A 71 -13.91 1.57 0.03
N PHE A 72 -14.81 1.60 -0.94
CA PHE A 72 -15.49 0.43 -1.50
C PHE A 72 -15.47 0.47 -3.04
N PRO A 73 -14.28 0.46 -3.67
CA PRO A 73 -14.17 0.54 -5.11
C PRO A 73 -14.83 -0.69 -5.74
N GLU A 74 -15.62 -0.47 -6.79
CA GLU A 74 -16.23 -1.56 -7.56
C GLU A 74 -15.16 -2.49 -8.12
N ASN A 75 -15.40 -3.79 -8.04
CA ASN A 75 -14.51 -4.78 -8.61
C ASN A 75 -14.63 -4.79 -10.15
N LYS A 76 -13.56 -4.42 -10.86
CA LYS A 76 -13.59 -4.25 -12.32
C LYS A 76 -13.37 -5.57 -13.07
N VAL A 77 -14.18 -6.57 -12.74
CA VAL A 77 -14.21 -7.90 -13.37
C VAL A 77 -15.53 -8.06 -14.10
N ALA A 78 -15.49 -8.53 -15.35
CA ALA A 78 -16.67 -8.82 -16.14
C ALA A 78 -16.55 -10.19 -16.81
N TRP A 79 -17.66 -10.90 -16.95
CA TRP A 79 -17.72 -12.13 -17.72
C TRP A 79 -17.62 -11.86 -19.22
N THR A 80 -16.95 -12.74 -19.96
CA THR A 80 -16.91 -12.72 -21.43
C THR A 80 -17.62 -13.96 -21.98
N GLN A 81 -18.35 -13.81 -23.09
CA GLN A 81 -19.11 -14.92 -23.69
C GLN A 81 -18.41 -15.54 -24.91
N ASP A 82 -17.64 -14.76 -25.66
CA ASP A 82 -16.91 -15.22 -26.84
C ASP A 82 -15.52 -14.55 -26.95
N PRO A 83 -14.43 -15.23 -26.58
CA PRO A 83 -14.40 -16.53 -25.87
C PRO A 83 -14.90 -16.41 -24.42
N ARG A 84 -15.36 -17.54 -23.85
CA ARG A 84 -15.73 -17.63 -22.42
C ARG A 84 -14.54 -17.37 -21.52
N GLY A 85 -14.74 -16.58 -20.47
CA GLY A 85 -13.67 -16.15 -19.58
C GLY A 85 -14.05 -15.00 -18.66
N LEU A 86 -13.04 -14.46 -18.00
CA LEU A 86 -13.14 -13.25 -17.19
C LEU A 86 -12.25 -12.15 -17.76
N ARG A 87 -12.86 -10.99 -17.98
CA ARG A 87 -12.19 -9.75 -18.34
C ARG A 87 -11.83 -8.98 -17.09
N PHE A 88 -10.55 -8.67 -16.96
CA PHE A 88 -10.00 -7.80 -15.95
C PHE A 88 -9.67 -6.45 -16.57
N ARG A 89 -10.11 -5.38 -15.90
CA ARG A 89 -9.64 -4.03 -16.19
C ARG A 89 -8.68 -3.64 -15.08
N GLY A 90 -7.42 -3.47 -15.42
CA GLY A 90 -6.44 -2.86 -14.52
C GLY A 90 -6.75 -1.38 -14.38
N GLY A 91 -6.48 -0.82 -13.19
CA GLY A 91 -6.65 0.63 -12.92
C GLY A 91 -5.53 1.50 -13.49
N ASN A 92 -4.73 1.02 -14.45
CA ASN A 92 -3.48 1.67 -14.81
C ASN A 92 -3.67 2.79 -15.82
N GLN A 93 -3.26 4.03 -15.45
CA GLN A 93 -2.04 4.67 -15.98
C GLN A 93 -1.37 5.67 -14.99
N GLY A 94 -1.15 5.29 -13.73
CA GLY A 94 -0.42 6.13 -12.77
C GLY A 94 -1.20 7.35 -12.29
N PHE A 95 -0.94 7.79 -11.05
CA PHE A 95 -1.74 8.76 -10.27
C PHE A 95 -3.25 8.46 -10.14
N ASP A 96 -3.81 7.57 -10.95
CA ASP A 96 -5.21 7.13 -10.91
C ASP A 96 -5.39 6.06 -9.82
N HIS A 97 -6.19 6.42 -8.82
CA HIS A 97 -6.41 5.67 -7.60
C HIS A 97 -7.45 4.54 -7.76
N GLU A 98 -7.44 3.82 -8.88
CA GLU A 98 -8.46 2.79 -9.15
C GLU A 98 -7.95 1.38 -8.83
N ALA A 99 -8.74 0.60 -8.08
CA ALA A 99 -8.33 -0.73 -7.60
C ALA A 99 -8.26 -1.81 -8.70
N GLY A 100 -8.93 -1.63 -9.84
CA GLY A 100 -8.98 -2.63 -10.91
C GLY A 100 -9.77 -3.90 -10.53
N GLY A 101 -9.66 -4.93 -11.37
CA GLY A 101 -10.33 -6.22 -11.18
C GLY A 101 -9.54 -7.19 -10.31
N ILE A 102 -10.22 -7.96 -9.45
CA ILE A 102 -9.62 -9.01 -8.62
C ILE A 102 -10.57 -10.18 -8.43
N VAL A 103 -10.05 -11.40 -8.47
CA VAL A 103 -10.80 -12.64 -8.18
C VAL A 103 -9.93 -13.54 -7.33
N PHE A 104 -10.50 -14.24 -6.34
CA PHE A 104 -9.68 -15.06 -5.45
C PHE A 104 -10.40 -16.25 -4.84
N THR A 105 -9.65 -17.25 -4.37
CA THR A 105 -10.22 -18.33 -3.57
C THR A 105 -10.50 -17.83 -2.15
N PRO A 106 -11.70 -18.05 -1.59
CA PRO A 106 -12.06 -17.55 -0.25
C PRO A 106 -11.32 -18.30 0.87
N ARG A 107 -10.72 -19.44 0.54
CA ARG A 107 -9.98 -20.33 1.43
C ARG A 107 -8.73 -20.87 0.71
N PRO A 108 -7.71 -21.32 1.46
CA PRO A 108 -6.56 -21.99 0.88
C PRO A 108 -6.95 -23.18 0.01
N LEU A 109 -6.19 -23.41 -1.06
CA LEU A 109 -6.41 -24.50 -2.00
C LEU A 109 -6.36 -25.86 -1.30
N LEU A 110 -7.41 -26.64 -1.49
CA LEU A 110 -7.51 -28.02 -1.06
C LEU A 110 -6.93 -28.94 -2.14
N ALA A 111 -5.98 -29.81 -1.77
CA ALA A 111 -5.63 -30.95 -2.60
C ALA A 111 -5.18 -32.16 -1.76
N ILE A 112 -5.09 -33.30 -2.44
CA ILE A 112 -4.71 -34.61 -1.88
C ILE A 112 -3.36 -34.99 -2.47
N GLY A 113 -2.28 -34.67 -1.74
CA GLY A 113 -0.93 -35.18 -2.00
C GLY A 113 -0.24 -34.58 -3.21
N GLY A 114 1.09 -34.44 -3.11
CA GLY A 114 1.94 -33.86 -4.14
C GLY A 114 2.89 -32.84 -3.52
N SER A 115 4.17 -33.19 -3.40
CA SER A 115 5.19 -32.28 -2.90
C SER A 115 6.37 -32.23 -3.86
N GLY A 116 6.88 -31.03 -4.10
CA GLY A 116 8.11 -30.81 -4.85
C GLY A 116 7.96 -30.60 -6.36
N SER A 117 6.74 -30.60 -6.91
CA SER A 117 6.48 -30.26 -8.31
C SER A 117 5.07 -29.74 -8.55
N PHE A 118 4.90 -28.94 -9.60
CA PHE A 118 3.59 -28.55 -10.10
C PHE A 118 3.64 -28.25 -11.60
N SER A 119 2.48 -28.27 -12.25
CA SER A 119 2.29 -27.67 -13.57
C SER A 119 1.10 -26.72 -13.55
N LEU A 120 1.27 -25.53 -14.11
CA LEU A 120 0.25 -24.49 -14.18
C LEU A 120 0.00 -24.14 -15.64
N GLU A 121 -1.25 -24.22 -16.07
CA GLU A 121 -1.71 -23.79 -17.39
C GLU A 121 -2.60 -22.56 -17.22
N VAL A 122 -2.32 -21.51 -18.00
CA VAL A 122 -3.15 -20.29 -18.04
C VAL A 122 -3.38 -19.91 -19.49
N LYS A 123 -4.64 -19.98 -19.94
CA LYS A 123 -5.07 -19.45 -21.23
C LYS A 123 -5.52 -18.02 -21.02
N LEU A 124 -4.91 -17.07 -21.72
CA LEU A 124 -5.16 -15.65 -21.50
C LEU A 124 -4.94 -14.81 -22.77
N ARG A 125 -5.52 -13.62 -22.79
CA ARG A 125 -5.32 -12.60 -23.81
C ARG A 125 -4.94 -11.28 -23.14
N CYS A 126 -3.79 -10.72 -23.50
CA CYS A 126 -3.45 -9.36 -23.10
C CYS A 126 -4.30 -8.38 -23.91
N ASN A 127 -5.05 -7.50 -23.25
CA ASN A 127 -5.85 -6.48 -23.94
C ASN A 127 -5.16 -5.12 -23.95
N GLN A 128 -4.17 -4.91 -23.08
CA GLN A 128 -3.39 -3.68 -23.03
C GLN A 128 -2.03 -3.94 -22.38
N GLU A 129 -0.94 -3.60 -23.05
CA GLU A 129 0.40 -3.77 -22.48
C GLU A 129 0.69 -2.76 -21.34
N PRO A 130 1.18 -3.22 -20.17
CA PRO A 130 1.53 -2.32 -19.07
C PRO A 130 2.81 -1.55 -19.37
N ARG A 131 2.81 -0.25 -19.05
CA ARG A 131 3.92 0.67 -19.38
C ARG A 131 4.84 0.97 -18.19
N ASN A 132 4.27 1.15 -17.00
CA ASN A 132 4.97 1.75 -15.85
C ASN A 132 5.07 0.82 -14.62
N SER A 133 4.48 -0.37 -14.68
CA SER A 133 4.38 -1.30 -13.55
C SER A 133 4.40 -2.76 -14.04
N VAL A 134 4.51 -3.70 -13.11
CA VAL A 134 4.35 -5.14 -13.37
C VAL A 134 3.05 -5.64 -12.71
N PRO A 135 1.88 -5.49 -13.37
CA PRO A 135 0.62 -5.99 -12.82
C PRO A 135 0.58 -7.50 -12.66
N GLY A 136 -0.19 -7.96 -11.68
CA GLY A 136 -0.40 -9.38 -11.39
C GLY A 136 -1.49 -9.98 -12.26
N ILE A 137 -1.15 -11.04 -13.00
CA ILE A 137 -2.11 -11.86 -13.75
C ILE A 137 -2.65 -12.95 -12.81
N LEU A 138 -1.74 -13.67 -12.16
CA LEU A 138 -2.04 -14.79 -11.27
C LEU A 138 -1.04 -14.80 -10.13
N VAL A 139 -1.51 -14.83 -8.89
CA VAL A 139 -0.66 -14.79 -7.70
C VAL A 139 -1.12 -15.84 -6.69
N PHE A 140 -0.19 -16.67 -6.24
CA PHE A 140 -0.41 -17.54 -5.08
C PHE A 140 0.11 -16.85 -3.84
N CYS A 141 -0.70 -16.82 -2.78
CA CYS A 141 -0.35 -16.21 -1.51
C CYS A 141 -0.40 -17.21 -0.35
N ASP A 142 0.43 -17.04 0.66
CA ASP A 142 0.26 -17.78 1.92
C ASP A 142 -0.96 -17.27 2.72
N GLU A 143 -1.21 -17.89 3.88
CA GLU A 143 -2.34 -17.54 4.76
C GLU A 143 -2.27 -16.07 5.24
N GLU A 144 -1.07 -15.50 5.36
CA GLU A 144 -0.86 -14.09 5.68
C GLU A 144 -0.94 -13.16 4.44
N LYS A 145 -1.45 -13.68 3.32
CA LYS A 145 -1.65 -12.98 2.05
C LYS A 145 -0.33 -12.42 1.51
N ARG A 146 0.80 -13.08 1.76
CA ARG A 146 2.10 -12.73 1.17
C ARG A 146 2.29 -13.54 -0.10
N PRO A 147 2.69 -12.92 -1.23
CA PRO A 147 2.89 -13.67 -2.46
C PRO A 147 4.02 -14.70 -2.30
N ALA A 148 3.77 -15.94 -2.74
CA ALA A 148 4.74 -17.03 -2.82
C ALA A 148 5.19 -17.28 -4.27
N LEU A 149 4.22 -17.26 -5.20
CA LEU A 149 4.45 -17.35 -6.64
C LEU A 149 3.64 -16.23 -7.33
N PHE A 150 4.29 -15.50 -8.22
CA PHE A 150 3.71 -14.37 -8.92
C PHE A 150 3.90 -14.52 -10.42
N LEU A 151 2.82 -14.38 -11.16
CA LEU A 151 2.77 -14.30 -12.61
C LEU A 151 2.26 -12.92 -13.00
N GLY A 152 3.04 -12.18 -13.76
CA GLY A 152 2.71 -10.82 -14.16
C GLY A 152 3.23 -10.47 -15.54
N GLN A 153 3.02 -9.22 -15.94
CA GLN A 153 3.38 -8.74 -17.27
C GLN A 153 4.17 -7.43 -17.21
N TRP A 154 5.19 -7.29 -18.05
CA TRP A 154 5.89 -6.03 -18.27
C TRP A 154 6.01 -5.78 -19.78
N LYS A 155 5.33 -4.75 -20.30
CA LYS A 155 5.12 -4.60 -21.75
C LYS A 155 4.59 -5.93 -22.32
N SER A 156 5.14 -6.44 -23.42
CA SER A 156 4.84 -7.76 -23.95
C SER A 156 5.49 -8.95 -23.22
N SER A 157 6.27 -8.73 -22.15
CA SER A 157 7.02 -9.80 -21.48
C SER A 157 6.20 -10.46 -20.36
N LEU A 158 6.20 -11.79 -20.34
CA LEU A 158 5.73 -12.58 -19.19
C LEU A 158 6.80 -12.58 -18.11
N ILE A 159 6.41 -12.27 -16.86
CA ILE A 159 7.29 -12.26 -15.69
C ILE A 159 6.78 -13.30 -14.69
N ILE A 160 7.67 -14.14 -14.21
CA ILE A 160 7.38 -15.22 -13.25
C ILE A 160 8.33 -15.08 -12.08
N ARG A 161 7.81 -14.93 -10.86
CA ARG A 161 8.62 -14.74 -9.66
C ARG A 161 8.26 -15.75 -8.59
N ARG A 162 9.26 -16.43 -8.05
CA ARG A 162 9.15 -17.14 -6.77
C ARG A 162 9.73 -16.25 -5.68
N ILE A 163 8.91 -15.90 -4.69
CA ILE A 163 9.35 -15.08 -3.55
C ILE A 163 9.92 -15.99 -2.46
N ASN A 164 11.08 -15.62 -1.92
CA ASN A 164 11.73 -16.36 -0.82
C ASN A 164 11.25 -15.78 0.51
N LYS A 165 10.96 -16.61 1.52
CA LYS A 165 10.68 -16.10 2.88
C LYS A 165 11.98 -15.75 3.63
N SER A 166 13.12 -16.29 3.18
CA SER A 166 14.39 -16.16 3.87
C SER A 166 15.08 -14.80 3.69
N VAL A 167 15.40 -14.15 4.81
CA VAL A 167 16.16 -12.89 4.95
C VAL A 167 17.63 -13.03 4.54
N ARG A 168 18.12 -14.27 4.34
CA ARG A 168 19.56 -14.56 4.15
C ARG A 168 20.10 -14.22 2.76
N THR A 169 19.23 -14.07 1.75
CA THR A 169 19.65 -13.75 0.38
C THR A 169 19.39 -12.27 0.06
N THR A 170 20.35 -11.60 -0.57
CA THR A 170 20.21 -10.20 -1.03
C THR A 170 19.09 -10.00 -2.04
N LYS A 171 18.69 -11.06 -2.77
CA LYS A 171 17.58 -11.04 -3.72
C LYS A 171 16.33 -11.69 -3.12
N LYS A 172 15.31 -10.86 -2.84
CA LYS A 172 14.02 -11.26 -2.24
C LYS A 172 13.21 -12.26 -3.08
N TRP A 173 13.51 -12.40 -4.38
CA TRP A 173 12.84 -13.33 -5.27
C TRP A 173 13.78 -13.90 -6.33
N LYS A 174 13.41 -15.05 -6.88
CA LYS A 174 13.97 -15.56 -8.15
C LYS A 174 13.00 -15.26 -9.29
N GLU A 175 13.51 -14.89 -10.46
CA GLU A 175 12.71 -14.43 -11.60
C GLU A 175 13.04 -15.22 -12.86
N ALA A 176 12.00 -15.67 -13.56
CA ALA A 176 12.02 -16.13 -14.93
C ALA A 176 11.23 -15.14 -15.80
N SER A 177 11.67 -14.92 -17.03
CA SER A 177 11.00 -14.01 -17.96
C SER A 177 11.01 -14.54 -19.38
N LEU A 178 9.95 -14.21 -20.12
CA LEU A 178 9.82 -14.48 -21.55
C LEU A 178 9.44 -13.18 -22.27
N HIS A 179 10.38 -12.62 -23.02
CA HIS A 179 10.17 -11.43 -23.83
C HIS A 179 9.25 -11.74 -25.00
N GLY A 180 8.27 -10.86 -25.27
CA GLY A 180 7.27 -11.09 -26.31
C GLY A 180 6.34 -12.28 -26.03
N GLY A 181 6.28 -12.77 -24.78
CA GLY A 181 5.41 -13.88 -24.40
C GLY A 181 3.93 -13.53 -24.42
N LEU A 182 3.59 -12.26 -24.15
CA LEU A 182 2.22 -11.75 -24.04
C LEU A 182 2.02 -10.46 -24.84
N PRO A 183 2.13 -10.49 -26.18
CA PRO A 183 1.84 -9.31 -27.00
C PRO A 183 0.35 -8.97 -26.94
N GLU A 184 0.04 -7.67 -27.05
CA GLU A 184 -1.34 -7.17 -27.05
C GLU A 184 -2.21 -7.84 -28.13
N GLY A 185 -3.46 -8.14 -27.79
CA GLY A 185 -4.47 -8.71 -28.69
C GLY A 185 -4.38 -10.22 -28.89
N ASN A 186 -3.24 -10.84 -28.58
CA ASN A 186 -3.03 -12.27 -28.86
C ASN A 186 -3.48 -13.14 -27.69
N THR A 187 -4.24 -14.19 -28.01
CA THR A 187 -4.55 -15.27 -27.07
C THR A 187 -3.38 -16.24 -27.01
N ARG A 188 -2.90 -16.56 -25.82
CA ARG A 188 -1.80 -17.51 -25.57
C ARG A 188 -2.21 -18.51 -24.50
N LEU A 189 -1.75 -19.75 -24.65
CA LEU A 189 -1.71 -20.72 -23.57
C LEU A 189 -0.30 -20.78 -23.00
N ILE A 190 -0.14 -20.35 -21.76
CA ILE A 190 1.12 -20.42 -21.02
C ILE A 190 1.08 -21.66 -20.13
N THR A 191 2.05 -22.56 -20.32
CA THR A 191 2.21 -23.73 -19.44
C THR A 191 3.56 -23.65 -18.73
N ILE A 192 3.53 -23.62 -17.41
CA ILE A 192 4.70 -23.61 -16.53
C ILE A 192 4.79 -24.97 -15.88
N VAL A 193 5.92 -25.64 -16.05
CA VAL A 193 6.19 -26.92 -15.39
C VAL A 193 7.39 -26.71 -14.48
N SER A 194 7.28 -27.03 -13.21
CA SER A 194 8.36 -26.82 -12.25
C SER A 194 8.49 -27.96 -11.26
N ASP A 195 9.72 -28.32 -10.96
CA ASP A 195 10.08 -29.26 -9.91
C ASP A 195 11.29 -28.73 -9.12
N ARG A 196 11.93 -29.57 -8.30
CA ARG A 196 13.13 -29.18 -7.53
C ARG A 196 14.37 -28.94 -8.40
N SER A 197 14.42 -29.49 -9.62
CA SER A 197 15.57 -29.42 -10.53
C SER A 197 15.57 -28.15 -11.39
N GLY A 198 14.38 -27.64 -11.73
CA GLY A 198 14.26 -26.45 -12.56
C GLY A 198 12.82 -26.17 -12.99
N SER A 199 12.69 -25.31 -14.01
CA SER A 199 11.40 -24.98 -14.60
C SER A 199 11.46 -24.95 -16.11
N LEU A 200 10.35 -25.32 -16.74
CA LEU A 200 10.13 -25.28 -18.18
C LEU A 200 8.94 -24.35 -18.45
N LEU A 201 9.05 -23.57 -19.51
CA LEU A 201 8.02 -22.65 -19.96
C LEU A 201 7.63 -22.98 -21.40
N TYR A 202 6.37 -23.32 -21.58
CA TYR A 202 5.77 -23.60 -22.87
C TYR A 202 4.80 -22.48 -23.25
N VAL A 203 4.74 -22.18 -24.54
CA VAL A 203 3.75 -21.28 -25.14
C VAL A 203 3.08 -22.04 -26.27
N ASP A 204 1.75 -22.10 -26.23
CA ASP A 204 0.93 -22.73 -27.27
C ASP A 204 1.36 -24.18 -27.59
N GLY A 205 1.65 -24.95 -26.53
CA GLY A 205 2.07 -26.35 -26.63
C GLY A 205 3.55 -26.58 -26.99
N ARG A 206 4.34 -25.52 -27.23
CA ARG A 206 5.75 -25.61 -27.63
C ARG A 206 6.66 -25.11 -26.52
N LEU A 207 7.78 -25.80 -26.30
CA LEU A 207 8.76 -25.38 -25.29
C LEU A 207 9.53 -24.14 -25.78
N GLU A 208 9.41 -23.03 -25.05
CA GLU A 208 10.07 -21.77 -25.37
C GLU A 208 11.33 -21.53 -24.55
N LYS A 209 11.29 -21.87 -23.25
CA LYS A 209 12.44 -21.67 -22.36
C LYS A 209 12.62 -22.80 -21.34
N ARG A 210 13.89 -23.07 -21.05
CA ARG A 210 14.34 -23.91 -19.93
C ARG A 210 15.06 -23.03 -18.92
N PHE A 211 14.71 -23.17 -17.65
CA PHE A 211 15.37 -22.50 -16.55
C PHE A 211 16.01 -23.54 -15.62
N PRO A 212 17.19 -24.07 -15.97
CA PRO A 212 17.89 -25.01 -15.11
C PRO A 212 18.22 -24.35 -13.77
N LEU A 213 18.13 -25.10 -12.66
CA LEU A 213 18.43 -24.63 -11.29
C LEU A 213 17.48 -23.53 -10.74
N LEU A 214 16.50 -23.09 -11.54
CA LEU A 214 15.43 -22.19 -11.11
C LEU A 214 14.15 -22.99 -10.88
N SER A 215 14.01 -23.51 -9.67
CA SER A 215 12.73 -24.07 -9.20
C SER A 215 11.78 -22.94 -8.80
N LEU A 216 10.57 -22.96 -9.36
CA LEU A 216 9.46 -22.08 -9.01
C LEU A 216 8.55 -22.67 -7.93
N VAL A 217 8.83 -23.91 -7.48
CA VAL A 217 8.13 -24.53 -6.35
C VAL A 217 8.32 -23.65 -5.11
N PRO A 218 7.24 -23.27 -4.40
CA PRO A 218 7.34 -22.48 -3.17
C PRO A 218 8.19 -23.18 -2.10
N GLU A 219 8.66 -22.43 -1.10
CA GLU A 219 9.46 -22.98 0.01
C GLU A 219 8.69 -24.01 0.86
N SER A 220 7.36 -23.93 0.91
CA SER A 220 6.48 -24.96 1.51
C SER A 220 6.56 -26.31 0.78
N GLY A 221 7.09 -26.34 -0.45
CA GLY A 221 7.15 -27.52 -1.30
C GLY A 221 5.89 -27.79 -2.10
N SER A 222 4.79 -27.06 -1.88
CA SER A 222 3.55 -27.19 -2.66
C SER A 222 2.80 -25.85 -2.75
N LEU A 223 2.01 -25.70 -3.81
CA LEU A 223 1.03 -24.62 -3.96
C LEU A 223 -0.29 -24.91 -3.21
N GLU A 224 -0.42 -26.12 -2.66
CA GLU A 224 -1.45 -26.45 -1.67
C GLU A 224 -1.34 -25.53 -0.45
N GLY A 225 -2.48 -25.24 0.19
CA GLY A 225 -2.53 -24.32 1.33
C GLY A 225 -2.28 -22.85 0.98
N HIS A 226 -2.15 -22.50 -0.30
CA HIS A 226 -2.08 -21.11 -0.74
C HIS A 226 -3.44 -20.60 -1.19
N LEU A 227 -3.65 -19.30 -1.07
CA LEU A 227 -4.76 -18.58 -1.71
C LEU A 227 -4.37 -18.28 -3.16
N LEU A 228 -5.30 -18.49 -4.09
CA LEU A 228 -5.11 -18.11 -5.49
C LEU A 228 -5.81 -16.78 -5.75
N LEU A 229 -5.09 -15.85 -6.37
CA LEU A 229 -5.55 -14.54 -6.78
C LEU A 229 -5.38 -14.38 -8.30
N LEU A 230 -6.35 -13.76 -8.98
CA LEU A 230 -6.29 -13.43 -10.40
C LEU A 230 -6.50 -11.93 -10.62
N GLY A 231 -5.80 -11.39 -11.62
CA GLY A 231 -6.02 -10.06 -12.19
C GLY A 231 -5.44 -8.87 -11.42
N ASN A 232 -4.85 -9.08 -10.25
CA ASN A 232 -4.25 -8.02 -9.46
C ASN A 232 -3.08 -8.48 -8.59
N THR A 233 -2.47 -7.54 -7.86
CA THR A 233 -1.66 -7.84 -6.68
C THR A 233 -2.54 -7.94 -5.42
N PRO A 234 -2.07 -8.60 -4.34
CA PRO A 234 -2.87 -8.80 -3.13
C PRO A 234 -3.41 -7.53 -2.47
N ASP A 235 -2.71 -6.41 -2.62
CA ASP A 235 -3.08 -5.09 -2.11
C ASP A 235 -3.94 -4.27 -3.10
N ALA A 236 -4.36 -4.87 -4.21
CA ALA A 236 -5.14 -4.25 -5.28
C ALA A 236 -4.48 -3.01 -5.93
N THR A 237 -3.15 -2.88 -5.82
CA THR A 237 -2.42 -1.69 -6.31
C THR A 237 -2.00 -1.79 -7.77
N ASN A 238 -1.88 -2.99 -8.33
CA ASN A 238 -1.32 -3.23 -9.66
C ASN A 238 -2.18 -4.23 -10.45
N GLY A 239 -3.34 -3.75 -10.90
CA GLY A 239 -4.31 -4.53 -11.68
C GLY A 239 -3.85 -4.78 -13.12
N TRP A 240 -4.14 -5.98 -13.63
CA TRP A 240 -3.86 -6.39 -14.99
C TRP A 240 -5.05 -6.15 -15.91
N THR A 241 -4.79 -5.74 -17.16
CA THR A 241 -5.82 -5.50 -18.18
C THR A 241 -5.76 -6.58 -19.26
N GLY A 242 -6.74 -7.48 -19.25
CA GLY A 242 -6.78 -8.60 -20.17
C GLY A 242 -7.88 -9.59 -19.84
N ASP A 243 -7.97 -10.66 -20.61
CA ASP A 243 -8.95 -11.72 -20.42
C ASP A 243 -8.23 -13.01 -19.97
N ILE A 244 -8.72 -13.64 -18.90
CA ILE A 244 -8.34 -15.00 -18.50
C ILE A 244 -9.43 -15.95 -18.99
N LEU A 245 -9.03 -16.90 -19.83
CA LEU A 245 -9.92 -17.79 -20.57
C LEU A 245 -9.85 -19.24 -20.06
N GLY A 246 -8.86 -19.55 -19.23
CA GLY A 246 -8.74 -20.85 -18.60
C GLY A 246 -7.58 -20.91 -17.62
N VAL A 247 -7.75 -21.66 -16.54
CA VAL A 247 -6.68 -21.98 -15.59
C VAL A 247 -6.76 -23.45 -15.24
N ALA A 248 -5.64 -24.15 -15.20
CA ALA A 248 -5.54 -25.49 -14.62
C ALA A 248 -4.25 -25.62 -13.81
N LEU A 249 -4.33 -26.29 -12.67
CA LEU A 249 -3.18 -26.58 -11.81
C LEU A 249 -3.08 -28.08 -11.58
N TYR A 250 -1.87 -28.60 -11.71
CA TYR A 250 -1.55 -30.00 -11.50
C TYR A 250 -0.47 -30.13 -10.41
N ASN A 251 -0.57 -31.15 -9.56
CA ASN A 251 0.39 -31.47 -8.50
C ASN A 251 1.63 -32.25 -9.00
N ARG A 252 1.85 -32.28 -10.33
CA ARG A 252 2.90 -33.04 -10.99
C ARG A 252 3.50 -32.31 -12.18
N VAL A 253 4.60 -32.85 -12.69
CA VAL A 253 5.20 -32.46 -13.97
C VAL A 253 4.36 -33.02 -15.12
N LEU A 254 3.91 -32.16 -16.03
CA LEU A 254 3.31 -32.56 -17.31
C LEU A 254 4.41 -32.88 -18.33
N GLY A 255 4.23 -33.96 -19.08
CA GLY A 255 5.12 -34.32 -20.19
C GLY A 255 4.91 -33.43 -21.41
N GLU A 256 5.88 -33.36 -22.32
CA GLU A 256 5.79 -32.50 -23.50
C GLU A 256 4.60 -32.85 -24.42
N GLU A 257 4.34 -34.14 -24.64
CA GLU A 257 3.18 -34.58 -25.44
C GLU A 257 1.86 -34.24 -24.75
N GLU A 258 1.78 -34.39 -23.43
CA GLU A 258 0.61 -34.00 -22.65
C GLU A 258 0.35 -32.48 -22.72
N VAL A 259 1.41 -31.66 -22.70
CA VAL A 259 1.29 -30.20 -22.88
C VAL A 259 0.76 -29.85 -24.27
N LYS A 260 1.20 -30.56 -25.32
CA LYS A 260 0.68 -30.38 -26.69
C LYS A 260 -0.79 -30.78 -26.79
N GLU A 261 -1.16 -31.93 -26.23
CA GLU A 261 -2.55 -32.42 -26.19
C GLU A 261 -3.46 -31.45 -25.42
N ASN A 262 -3.01 -30.97 -24.26
CA ASN A 262 -3.74 -29.98 -23.47
C ASN A 262 -3.96 -28.70 -24.26
N HIS A 263 -2.94 -28.20 -24.99
CA HIS A 263 -3.08 -27.03 -25.85
C HIS A 263 -4.16 -27.18 -26.91
N LEU A 264 -4.21 -28.32 -27.60
CA LEU A 264 -5.26 -28.63 -28.56
C LEU A 264 -6.64 -28.69 -27.87
N SER A 265 -6.72 -29.31 -26.69
CA SER A 265 -7.97 -29.42 -25.92
C SER A 265 -8.53 -28.05 -25.50
N TRP A 266 -7.65 -27.13 -25.08
CA TRP A 266 -8.00 -25.76 -24.71
C TRP A 266 -8.52 -24.93 -25.89
N ASN A 267 -8.17 -25.27 -27.14
CA ASN A 267 -8.58 -24.55 -28.34
C ASN A 267 -9.84 -25.11 -28.99
N LEU A 268 -10.06 -26.42 -28.89
CA LEU A 268 -11.20 -27.06 -29.54
C LEU A 268 -12.52 -26.86 -28.80
N ASN A 269 -12.52 -26.28 -27.58
CA ASN A 269 -13.64 -26.30 -26.63
C ASN A 269 -14.28 -27.69 -26.46
N ARG A 270 -13.59 -28.74 -26.93
CA ARG A 270 -13.97 -30.12 -26.69
C ARG A 270 -13.63 -30.35 -25.24
N GLU A 271 -14.66 -30.55 -24.44
CA GLU A 271 -14.58 -31.43 -23.28
C GLU A 271 -14.08 -32.77 -23.81
N GLY A 272 -12.76 -32.89 -23.98
CA GLY A 272 -12.13 -34.18 -24.17
C GLY A 272 -12.59 -35.03 -23.01
N GLU A 273 -13.19 -36.16 -23.37
CA GLU A 273 -13.87 -37.11 -22.51
C GLU A 273 -13.25 -37.21 -21.12
N SER A 274 -14.14 -37.30 -20.15
CA SER A 274 -13.94 -37.43 -18.70
C SER A 274 -13.07 -38.63 -18.30
N GLY A 275 -11.82 -38.70 -18.79
CA GLY A 275 -10.75 -39.47 -18.20
C GLY A 275 -10.18 -38.69 -17.02
N GLU A 276 -9.97 -39.36 -15.88
CA GLU A 276 -9.28 -38.77 -14.74
C GLU A 276 -7.95 -38.14 -15.19
N ARG A 277 -7.89 -36.81 -15.27
CA ARG A 277 -6.64 -36.09 -15.47
C ARG A 277 -5.81 -36.24 -14.20
N LYS A 278 -4.87 -37.19 -14.23
CA LYS A 278 -4.02 -37.52 -13.09
C LYS A 278 -3.36 -36.27 -12.53
N GLY A 279 -3.54 -36.05 -11.24
CA GLY A 279 -2.90 -34.96 -10.51
C GLY A 279 -3.51 -33.57 -10.71
N LEU A 280 -4.67 -33.45 -11.37
CA LEU A 280 -5.38 -32.17 -11.51
C LEU A 280 -5.95 -31.71 -10.15
N ILE A 281 -5.51 -30.54 -9.70
CA ILE A 281 -5.92 -29.89 -8.44
C ILE A 281 -7.16 -29.01 -8.64
N LEU A 282 -7.17 -28.19 -9.69
CA LEU A 282 -8.27 -27.30 -10.02
C LEU A 282 -8.29 -27.03 -11.52
N ARG A 283 -9.47 -26.67 -12.03
CA ARG A 283 -9.65 -26.21 -13.40
C ARG A 283 -10.81 -25.22 -13.51
N TYR A 284 -10.56 -24.06 -14.08
CA TYR A 284 -11.58 -23.07 -14.41
C TYR A 284 -11.71 -22.96 -15.93
N THR A 285 -12.93 -23.19 -16.41
CA THR A 285 -13.32 -23.09 -17.83
C THR A 285 -14.31 -21.95 -18.08
N PHE A 286 -14.80 -21.30 -17.02
CA PHE A 286 -15.67 -20.12 -17.07
C PHE A 286 -16.99 -20.38 -17.82
N GLN A 287 -17.65 -21.51 -17.53
CA GLN A 287 -18.89 -21.94 -18.19
C GLN A 287 -20.15 -21.24 -17.66
N GLU A 288 -20.07 -20.62 -16.49
CA GLU A 288 -21.17 -20.04 -15.72
C GLU A 288 -21.73 -18.76 -16.37
N VAL A 289 -20.90 -18.07 -17.18
CA VAL A 289 -21.23 -16.88 -17.98
C VAL A 289 -21.67 -15.63 -17.19
N SER A 290 -22.07 -15.78 -15.92
CA SER A 290 -22.52 -14.71 -15.03
C SER A 290 -22.45 -15.15 -13.55
N GLY A 291 -22.61 -14.19 -12.62
CA GLY A 291 -22.58 -14.44 -11.18
C GLY A 291 -21.30 -13.96 -10.50
N ASP A 292 -21.20 -14.21 -9.21
CA ASP A 292 -20.09 -13.81 -8.33
C ASP A 292 -19.13 -14.97 -8.01
N LYS A 293 -19.32 -16.13 -8.64
CA LYS A 293 -18.57 -17.35 -8.37
C LYS A 293 -18.11 -17.99 -9.68
N VAL A 294 -16.88 -18.49 -9.69
CA VAL A 294 -16.37 -19.40 -10.74
C VAL A 294 -16.20 -20.78 -10.12
N GLU A 295 -16.83 -21.78 -10.72
CA GLU A 295 -16.79 -23.14 -10.21
C GLU A 295 -15.50 -23.84 -10.62
N ASP A 296 -14.91 -24.56 -9.66
CA ASP A 296 -13.85 -25.50 -9.93
C ASP A 296 -14.44 -26.76 -10.59
N SER A 297 -14.17 -26.93 -11.89
CA SER A 297 -14.71 -28.03 -12.68
C SER A 297 -14.22 -29.41 -12.22
N THR A 298 -13.29 -29.49 -11.28
CA THR A 298 -12.85 -30.75 -10.67
C THR A 298 -13.74 -31.22 -9.52
N GLY A 299 -14.64 -30.37 -9.03
CA GLY A 299 -15.51 -30.68 -7.89
C GLY A 299 -14.81 -30.75 -6.53
N ARG A 300 -13.54 -30.31 -6.43
CA ARG A 300 -12.76 -30.30 -5.18
C ARG A 300 -13.05 -29.09 -4.29
N GLY A 301 -13.91 -28.18 -4.77
CA GLY A 301 -14.37 -27.00 -4.03
C GLY A 301 -13.33 -25.88 -3.96
N ASN A 302 -12.39 -25.82 -4.90
CA ASN A 302 -11.45 -24.71 -5.04
C ASN A 302 -12.08 -23.53 -5.80
N ASP A 303 -13.35 -23.21 -5.54
CA ASP A 303 -14.08 -22.19 -6.29
C ASP A 303 -13.47 -20.79 -6.11
N LEU A 304 -13.55 -19.97 -7.15
CA LEU A 304 -13.18 -18.55 -7.07
C LEU A 304 -14.38 -17.69 -6.72
N LEU A 305 -14.15 -16.65 -5.93
CA LEU A 305 -15.09 -15.60 -5.62
C LEU A 305 -14.70 -14.31 -6.37
N ILE A 306 -15.68 -13.72 -7.03
CA ILE A 306 -15.64 -12.37 -7.60
C ILE A 306 -16.28 -11.44 -6.55
N PRO A 307 -15.49 -10.80 -5.68
CA PRO A 307 -16.05 -9.94 -4.65
C PRO A 307 -16.72 -8.70 -5.28
N PRO A 308 -17.71 -8.08 -4.63
CA PRO A 308 -18.30 -6.83 -5.11
C PRO A 308 -17.30 -5.66 -5.08
N HIS A 309 -16.34 -5.71 -4.16
CA HIS A 309 -15.30 -4.70 -3.99
C HIS A 309 -13.90 -5.30 -4.12
N ALA A 310 -13.00 -4.57 -4.77
CA ALA A 310 -11.63 -5.03 -5.02
C ALA A 310 -10.75 -4.97 -3.76
N ARG A 311 -11.02 -5.84 -2.78
CA ARG A 311 -10.28 -5.90 -1.51
C ARG A 311 -9.89 -7.32 -1.17
N PHE A 312 -8.58 -7.55 -1.06
CA PHE A 312 -8.02 -8.81 -0.61
C PHE A 312 -7.11 -8.63 0.61
N LYS A 313 -6.16 -7.68 0.58
CA LYS A 313 -5.25 -7.38 1.70
C LYS A 313 -5.23 -5.89 2.01
N SER A 314 -5.31 -5.53 3.29
CA SER A 314 -4.99 -4.18 3.79
C SER A 314 -3.59 -4.16 4.40
N ARG A 315 -2.85 -3.07 4.19
CA ARG A 315 -1.57 -2.80 4.87
C ARG A 315 -1.79 -1.73 5.92
N VAL A 316 -1.46 -2.03 7.17
CA VAL A 316 -1.47 -1.07 8.28
C VAL A 316 -0.02 -0.75 8.61
N LEU A 317 0.37 0.53 8.56
CA LEU A 317 1.70 1.01 8.92
C LEU A 317 2.83 0.18 8.30
N ALA A 318 2.83 0.07 6.96
CA ALA A 318 3.87 -0.66 6.27
C ALA A 318 5.24 -0.12 6.70
N PRO A 319 6.21 -1.00 7.04
CA PRO A 319 7.59 -0.58 7.27
C PRO A 319 8.12 0.16 6.04
N LEU A 320 9.19 0.92 6.21
CA LEU A 320 9.91 1.58 5.11
C LEU A 320 10.40 0.51 4.09
N GLU A 321 9.53 0.10 3.16
CA GLU A 321 9.87 -0.85 2.12
C GLU A 321 10.64 -0.11 1.03
N VAL A 322 11.95 -0.05 1.22
CA VAL A 322 12.92 0.38 0.20
C VAL A 322 13.02 -0.70 -0.87
N VAL A 323 12.00 -0.85 -1.72
CA VAL A 323 12.13 -1.70 -2.91
C VAL A 323 11.51 -1.01 -4.12
N GLY A 324 12.38 -0.59 -5.05
CA GLY A 324 11.99 -0.21 -6.41
C GLY A 324 11.52 1.23 -6.62
N VAL A 325 11.32 2.02 -5.58
CA VAL A 325 11.02 3.46 -5.70
C VAL A 325 12.33 4.24 -5.84
N SER A 326 12.43 5.12 -6.85
CA SER A 326 13.59 5.99 -7.02
C SER A 326 13.80 6.84 -5.77
N ARG A 327 15.04 6.87 -5.26
CA ARG A 327 15.45 7.59 -4.04
C ARG A 327 14.97 9.04 -4.02
N ASN A 328 14.89 9.68 -5.19
CA ASN A 328 14.46 11.08 -5.31
C ASN A 328 12.96 11.26 -5.03
N HIS A 329 12.10 10.30 -5.41
CA HIS A 329 10.68 10.35 -5.08
C HIS A 329 10.47 10.16 -3.58
N LEU A 330 11.17 9.19 -2.98
CA LEU A 330 11.13 8.95 -1.54
C LEU A 330 11.52 10.19 -0.73
N ILE A 331 12.62 10.86 -1.12
CA ILE A 331 13.06 12.10 -0.45
C ILE A 331 12.01 13.21 -0.62
N LYS A 332 11.45 13.35 -1.82
CA LYS A 332 10.43 14.36 -2.10
C LYS A 332 9.18 14.15 -1.22
N ASP A 333 8.69 12.92 -1.10
CA ASP A 333 7.51 12.59 -0.31
C ASP A 333 7.74 12.88 1.18
N VAL A 334 8.91 12.46 1.71
CA VAL A 334 9.33 12.78 3.09
C VAL A 334 9.40 14.29 3.32
N LEU A 335 9.99 15.05 2.40
CA LEU A 335 10.09 16.51 2.54
C LEU A 335 8.73 17.20 2.50
N ILE A 336 7.82 16.76 1.61
CA ILE A 336 6.45 17.30 1.54
C ILE A 336 5.70 17.04 2.86
N ASN A 337 5.81 15.83 3.40
CA ASN A 337 5.19 15.45 4.66
C ASN A 337 5.71 16.27 5.85
N ILE A 338 7.04 16.45 5.95
CA ILE A 338 7.64 17.31 6.97
C ILE A 338 7.16 18.76 6.82
N LEU A 339 7.32 19.36 5.64
CA LEU A 339 6.98 20.76 5.41
C LEU A 339 5.47 21.03 5.59
N GLY A 340 4.63 20.06 5.22
CA GLY A 340 3.18 20.13 5.38
C GLY A 340 2.76 20.22 6.85
N PHE A 341 3.42 19.49 7.76
CA PHE A 341 3.06 19.47 9.19
C PHE A 341 3.74 20.55 10.04
N VAL A 342 4.75 21.25 9.52
CA VAL A 342 5.41 22.38 10.24
C VAL A 342 4.41 23.45 10.69
N PRO A 343 3.50 23.96 9.84
CA PRO A 343 2.49 24.93 10.26
C PRO A 343 1.60 24.41 11.39
N LEU A 344 1.20 23.13 11.35
CA LEU A 344 0.35 22.54 12.38
C LEU A 344 1.03 22.57 13.75
N GLY A 345 2.31 22.17 13.82
CA GLY A 345 3.08 22.21 15.07
C GLY A 345 3.19 23.63 15.65
N PHE A 346 3.47 24.61 14.80
CA PHE A 346 3.55 26.01 15.21
C PHE A 346 2.22 26.54 15.77
N PHE A 347 1.11 26.35 15.04
CA PHE A 347 -0.19 26.86 15.46
C PHE A 347 -0.79 26.09 16.65
N LEU A 348 -0.52 24.79 16.80
CA LEU A 348 -0.89 24.03 18.00
C LEU A 348 -0.18 24.58 19.23
N CYS A 349 1.12 24.87 19.14
CA CYS A 349 1.84 25.53 20.23
C CYS A 349 1.24 26.89 20.58
N LEU A 350 0.93 27.71 19.57
CA LEU A 350 0.31 29.01 19.78
C LEU A 350 -1.08 28.90 20.43
N LEU A 351 -1.89 27.93 20.01
CA LEU A 351 -3.20 27.64 20.60
C LEU A 351 -3.08 27.21 22.06
N LEU A 352 -2.20 26.25 22.35
CA LEU A 352 -1.98 25.73 23.70
C LEU A 352 -1.40 26.80 24.64
N ALA A 353 -0.48 27.64 24.16
CA ALA A 353 0.05 28.77 24.91
C ALA A 353 -1.03 29.79 25.29
N ARG A 354 -2.08 29.97 24.46
CA ARG A 354 -3.22 30.85 24.78
C ARG A 354 -4.24 30.21 25.72
N ARG A 355 -4.39 28.89 25.68
CA ARG A 355 -5.53 28.17 26.30
C ARG A 355 -5.16 27.38 27.54
N THR A 356 -3.88 27.25 27.85
CA THR A 356 -3.38 26.41 28.94
C THR A 356 -2.30 27.13 29.73
N GLN A 357 -2.05 26.66 30.96
CA GLN A 357 -0.97 27.15 31.84
C GLN A 357 0.27 26.24 31.78
N LEU A 358 0.46 25.53 30.65
CA LEU A 358 1.55 24.58 30.51
C LEU A 358 2.88 25.31 30.27
N VAL A 359 3.96 24.74 30.81
CA VAL A 359 5.33 25.19 30.50
C VAL A 359 5.67 24.92 29.03
N VAL A 360 6.55 25.73 28.44
CA VAL A 360 6.91 25.66 27.00
C VAL A 360 7.30 24.25 26.53
N PRO A 361 8.14 23.48 27.27
CA PRO A 361 8.47 22.11 26.86
C PRO A 361 7.23 21.20 26.80
N ALA A 362 6.30 21.36 27.74
CA ALA A 362 5.05 20.59 27.76
C ALA A 362 4.13 21.00 26.60
N ILE A 363 4.04 22.29 26.27
CA ILE A 363 3.31 22.79 25.09
C ILE A 363 3.85 22.13 23.81
N ALA A 364 5.17 22.16 23.61
CA ALA A 364 5.81 21.58 22.43
C ALA A 364 5.63 20.04 22.36
N ALA A 365 5.72 19.36 23.50
CA ALA A 365 5.48 17.92 23.58
C ALA A 365 4.02 17.56 23.22
N VAL A 366 3.04 18.26 23.80
CA VAL A 366 1.61 18.04 23.53
C VAL A 366 1.28 18.37 22.07
N ALA A 367 1.81 19.47 21.52
CA ALA A 367 1.63 19.83 20.11
C ALA A 367 2.19 18.74 19.18
N THR A 368 3.41 18.26 19.44
CA THR A 368 4.06 17.20 18.66
C THR A 368 3.27 15.89 18.71
N LEU A 369 2.82 15.48 19.90
CA LEU A 369 1.97 14.30 20.08
C LEU A 369 0.61 14.47 19.39
N GLY A 370 0.03 15.67 19.42
CA GLY A 370 -1.21 15.99 18.72
C GLY A 370 -1.09 15.83 17.21
N GLY A 371 -0.02 16.37 16.59
CA GLY A 371 0.24 16.17 15.17
C GLY A 371 0.53 14.71 14.80
N ALA A 372 1.29 14.00 15.65
CA ALA A 372 1.52 12.56 15.47
C ALA A 372 0.21 11.74 15.56
N ALA A 373 -0.71 12.10 16.47
CA ALA A 373 -2.02 11.46 16.59
C ALA A 373 -2.91 11.72 15.36
N VAL A 374 -2.92 12.94 14.83
CA VAL A 374 -3.61 13.27 13.57
C VAL A 374 -3.05 12.44 12.41
N SER A 375 -1.72 12.36 12.30
CA SER A 375 -1.05 11.55 11.27
C SER A 375 -1.39 10.05 11.43
N LEU A 376 -1.32 9.52 12.64
CA LEU A 376 -1.70 8.12 12.93
C LEU A 376 -3.16 7.85 12.56
N PHE A 377 -4.07 8.77 12.87
CA PHE A 377 -5.48 8.64 12.50
C PHE A 377 -5.64 8.55 10.97
N ILE A 378 -4.99 9.43 10.21
CA ILE A 378 -5.01 9.40 8.74
C ILE A 378 -4.51 8.04 8.22
N GLU A 379 -3.37 7.58 8.72
CA GLU A 379 -2.77 6.29 8.34
C GLU A 379 -3.70 5.09 8.62
N LEU A 380 -4.34 5.07 9.79
CA LEU A 380 -5.30 4.03 10.16
C LEU A 380 -6.52 4.02 9.24
N VAL A 381 -7.05 5.20 8.89
CA VAL A 381 -8.20 5.29 7.97
C VAL A 381 -7.79 4.93 6.54
N GLN A 382 -6.61 5.39 6.07
CA GLN A 382 -6.08 5.04 4.75
C GLN A 382 -5.87 3.52 4.58
N SER A 383 -5.53 2.79 5.65
CA SER A 383 -5.42 1.33 5.61
C SER A 383 -6.72 0.62 5.19
N GLN A 384 -7.86 1.32 5.25
CA GLN A 384 -9.17 0.84 4.83
C GLN A 384 -9.50 1.17 3.38
N ILE A 385 -8.75 2.05 2.72
CA ILE A 385 -8.93 2.45 1.32
C ILE A 385 -8.09 1.51 0.45
N PRO A 386 -8.68 0.68 -0.44
CA PRO A 386 -7.90 -0.13 -1.37
C PRO A 386 -6.99 0.74 -2.26
N VAL A 387 -5.88 0.19 -2.77
CA VAL A 387 -4.82 0.94 -3.51
C VAL A 387 -3.95 1.85 -2.63
N ARG A 388 -4.45 2.34 -1.49
CA ARG A 388 -3.64 3.14 -0.57
C ARG A 388 -2.78 2.25 0.32
N THR A 389 -1.55 2.69 0.54
CA THR A 389 -0.61 2.05 1.45
C THR A 389 -0.39 2.97 2.64
N SER A 390 -0.79 2.50 3.83
CA SER A 390 -0.38 3.16 5.08
C SER A 390 1.13 2.94 5.30
N SER A 391 1.84 3.98 5.73
CA SER A 391 3.31 4.04 5.82
C SER A 391 3.77 4.54 7.18
N ALA A 392 4.63 3.78 7.84
CA ALA A 392 5.30 4.25 9.06
C ALA A 392 6.21 5.46 8.79
N ALA A 393 6.74 5.60 7.57
CA ALA A 393 7.60 6.71 7.20
C ALA A 393 6.82 8.04 7.12
N ASP A 394 5.57 8.00 6.70
CA ASP A 394 4.70 9.17 6.61
C ASP A 394 4.31 9.63 8.02
N LEU A 395 3.96 8.68 8.90
CA LEU A 395 3.76 8.95 10.32
C LEU A 395 4.97 9.65 10.94
N MET A 396 6.18 9.11 10.75
CA MET A 396 7.42 9.69 11.29
C MET A 396 7.73 11.07 10.69
N SER A 397 7.54 11.26 9.38
CA SER A 397 7.81 12.52 8.69
C SER A 397 6.87 13.64 9.14
N ASN A 398 5.57 13.33 9.29
CA ASN A 398 4.56 14.26 9.78
C ASN A 398 4.80 14.63 11.26
N ALA A 399 5.18 13.66 12.09
CA ALA A 399 5.56 13.91 13.49
C ALA A 399 6.80 14.82 13.58
N LEU A 400 7.82 14.58 12.73
CA LEU A 400 9.01 15.42 12.64
C LEU A 400 8.66 16.84 12.17
N GLY A 401 7.78 16.99 11.17
CA GLY A 401 7.27 18.29 10.75
C GLY A 401 6.62 19.07 11.88
N THR A 402 5.73 18.40 12.64
CA THR A 402 5.08 18.99 13.81
C THR A 402 6.08 19.41 14.89
N PHE A 403 7.09 18.58 15.14
CA PHE A 403 8.18 18.89 16.06
C PHE A 403 8.96 20.13 15.63
N LEU A 404 9.34 20.23 14.35
CA LEU A 404 10.03 21.40 13.80
C LEU A 404 9.19 22.68 13.89
N GLY A 405 7.88 22.58 13.64
CA GLY A 405 6.94 23.69 13.88
C GLY A 405 6.93 24.16 15.33
N SER A 406 6.96 23.21 16.27
CA SER A 406 7.05 23.50 17.70
C SER A 406 8.37 24.18 18.07
N LEU A 407 9.48 23.77 17.45
CA LEU A 407 10.78 24.41 17.65
C LEU A 407 10.82 25.84 17.11
N ILE A 408 10.17 26.11 15.98
CA ILE A 408 10.03 27.49 15.43
C ILE A 408 9.28 28.37 16.41
N PHE A 409 8.19 27.87 17.02
CA PHE A 409 7.46 28.59 18.06
C PHE A 409 8.36 28.95 19.25
N ILE A 410 9.13 27.99 19.76
CA ILE A 410 10.07 28.20 20.86
C ILE A 410 11.12 29.24 20.49
N LEU A 411 11.72 29.12 19.30
CA LEU A 411 12.74 30.05 18.82
C LEU A 411 12.20 31.48 18.73
N LEU A 412 10.96 31.66 18.25
CA LEU A 412 10.31 32.96 18.18
C LEU A 412 10.01 33.53 19.57
N LEU A 413 9.60 32.68 20.52
CA LEU A 413 9.41 33.09 21.92
C LEU A 413 10.72 33.61 22.54
N LEU A 414 11.85 32.93 22.26
CA LEU A 414 13.17 33.30 22.79
C LEU A 414 13.77 34.54 22.11
N THR A 415 13.59 34.68 20.80
CA THR A 415 14.30 35.71 20.00
C THR A 415 13.46 36.97 19.75
N ARG A 416 12.13 36.84 19.71
CA ARG A 416 11.19 37.94 19.43
C ARG A 416 9.96 37.87 20.33
N PRO A 417 10.12 37.92 21.66
CA PRO A 417 9.02 37.77 22.60
C PRO A 417 7.90 38.78 22.35
N THR A 418 8.24 40.06 22.11
CA THR A 418 7.26 41.15 21.93
C THR A 418 6.29 40.93 20.75
N LEU A 419 6.76 40.29 19.67
CA LEU A 419 5.94 39.97 18.50
C LEU A 419 4.92 38.87 18.84
N LEU A 420 5.38 37.84 19.54
CA LEU A 420 4.52 36.73 19.96
C LEU A 420 3.54 37.16 21.07
N PHE A 421 3.97 38.01 22.00
CA PHE A 421 3.12 38.54 23.08
C PHE A 421 1.97 39.39 22.55
N LYS A 422 2.20 40.19 21.50
CA LYS A 422 1.12 40.95 20.85
C LYS A 422 0.04 40.01 20.31
N GLU A 423 0.46 38.89 19.73
CA GLU A 423 -0.47 37.85 19.25
C GLU A 423 -1.15 37.13 20.41
N LEU A 424 -0.44 36.78 21.49
CA LEU A 424 -1.04 36.08 22.64
C LEU A 424 -2.07 36.93 23.40
N ARG A 425 -1.97 38.27 23.37
CA ARG A 425 -2.85 39.20 24.11
C ARG A 425 -4.09 39.69 23.33
N HIS A 426 -4.11 39.61 22.00
CA HIS A 426 -5.27 40.05 21.22
C HIS A 426 -6.37 38.96 21.20
N GLU A 427 -7.20 38.93 22.25
CA GLU A 427 -8.65 38.59 22.20
C GLU A 427 -9.37 39.04 23.47
#